data_AF-A0A2D7A710-F1
#
_entry.id   AF-A0A2D7A710-F1
#
_cell.length_a   1.000
_cell.length_b   1.000
_cell.length_c   1.000
_cell.angle_alpha   90.00
_cell.angle_beta   90.00
_cell.angle_gamma   90.00
#
_symmetry.space_group_name_H-M   'P 1'
#
loop_
_entity.id
_entity.type
_entity.pdbx_description
1 polymer ?
#
loop_
_entity_poly.entity_id
_entity_poly.type
_entity_poly.pdbx_seq_one_letter_code
_entity_poly.pdbx_strand_id
1 'polypeptide(L)' 'MSLGLSQPGGKLPLFDKQGKKVNERTVRSCLRHGLVEPWFSNPVKPNWIICKLTDLGRRSLKTKNSS' A
#
# COMPACT_ATOMS: atom_id res chain seq x y z
N MET A 1 0.89 -1.03 -5.66
CA MET A 1 1.80 -0.47 -4.64
C MET A 1 2.49 0.81 -5.11
N SER A 2 2.90 0.91 -6.38
CA SER A 2 3.47 2.14 -6.97
C SER A 2 2.60 3.39 -6.79
N LEU A 3 1.29 3.24 -6.62
CA LEU A 3 0.36 4.35 -6.32
C LEU A 3 0.65 5.08 -5.01
N GLY A 4 1.29 4.43 -4.04
CA GLY A 4 1.70 5.11 -2.81
C GLY A 4 2.90 6.05 -3.01
N LEU A 5 3.65 5.92 -4.09
CA LEU A 5 4.83 6.77 -4.34
C LEU A 5 4.44 8.21 -4.68
N SER A 6 3.30 8.42 -5.32
CA SER A 6 2.79 9.73 -5.70
C SER A 6 1.96 10.41 -4.61
N GLN A 7 1.64 9.72 -3.51
CA GLN A 7 0.81 10.27 -2.43
C GLN A 7 1.69 10.84 -1.31
N PRO A 8 1.38 12.04 -0.80
CA PRO A 8 2.01 12.56 0.42
C PRO A 8 1.86 11.53 1.55
N GLY A 9 2.96 11.18 2.22
CA GLY A 9 2.97 10.18 3.30
C GLY A 9 2.91 8.71 2.88
N GLY A 10 2.86 8.39 1.57
CA GLY A 10 2.97 7.00 1.12
C GLY A 10 1.68 6.19 1.19
N LYS A 11 0.51 6.85 1.28
CA LYS A 11 -0.80 6.19 1.41
C LYS A 11 -1.03 5.21 0.28
N LEU A 12 -1.40 3.97 0.59
CA LEU A 12 -1.94 3.10 -0.44
C LEU A 12 -3.43 3.39 -0.65
N PRO A 13 -3.85 3.67 -1.90
CA PRO A 13 -5.26 3.84 -2.19
C PRO A 13 -5.99 2.51 -2.04
N LEU A 14 -7.24 2.57 -1.57
CA LEU A 14 -8.12 1.40 -1.45
C LEU A 14 -8.53 0.85 -2.83
N PHE A 15 -8.46 1.69 -3.85
CA PHE A 15 -8.78 1.37 -5.23
C PHE A 15 -7.55 1.61 -6.12
N ASP A 16 -7.40 0.82 -7.16
CA ASP A 16 -6.40 1.07 -8.20
C ASP A 16 -6.84 2.18 -9.15
N LYS A 17 -6.01 2.48 -10.16
CA LYS A 17 -6.27 3.53 -11.16
C LYS A 17 -7.53 3.29 -12.00
N GLN A 18 -8.03 2.06 -12.02
CA GLN A 18 -9.22 1.66 -12.77
C GLN A 18 -10.47 1.63 -11.86
N GLY A 19 -10.35 2.08 -10.60
CA GLY A 19 -11.44 2.07 -9.63
C GLY A 19 -11.71 0.69 -9.02
N LYS A 20 -10.85 -0.31 -9.27
CA LYS A 20 -11.01 -1.64 -8.70
C LYS A 20 -10.39 -1.70 -7.31
N LYS A 21 -11.09 -2.30 -6.35
CA LYS A 21 -10.59 -2.45 -4.98
C LYS A 21 -9.29 -3.26 -4.99
N VAL A 22 -8.27 -2.76 -4.30
CA VAL A 22 -7.00 -3.47 -4.11
C VAL A 22 -7.29 -4.76 -3.34
N ASN A 23 -6.80 -5.88 -3.88
CA ASN A 23 -7.04 -7.19 -3.29
C ASN A 23 -6.38 -7.30 -1.92
N GLU A 24 -7.14 -7.71 -0.91
CA GLU A 24 -6.67 -7.88 0.46
C GLU A 24 -5.50 -8.87 0.58
N ARG A 25 -5.50 -9.94 -0.23
CA ARG A 25 -4.41 -10.92 -0.29
C ARG A 25 -3.09 -10.27 -0.69
N THR A 26 -3.13 -9.30 -1.62
CA THR A 26 -1.97 -8.51 -2.02
C THR A 26 -1.49 -7.68 -0.84
N VAL A 27 -2.37 -6.93 -0.18
CA VAL A 27 -2.02 -6.10 0.99
C VAL A 27 -1.40 -6.94 2.11
N ARG A 28 -1.99 -8.10 2.44
CA ARG A 28 -1.45 -9.04 3.43
C ARG A 28 -0.06 -9.57 3.03
N SER A 29 0.17 -9.85 1.75
CA SER A 29 1.49 -10.25 1.26
C SER A 29 2.51 -9.15 1.48
N CYS A 30 2.17 -7.91 1.12
CA CYS A 30 3.04 -6.75 1.31
C CYS A 30 3.37 -6.48 2.79
N LEU A 31 2.37 -6.67 3.67
CA LEU A 31 2.55 -6.59 5.12
C LEU A 31 3.57 -7.63 5.61
N ARG A 32 3.42 -8.90 5.19
CA ARG A 32 4.38 -9.97 5.55
C ARG A 32 5.81 -9.68 5.09
N HIS A 33 5.97 -9.03 3.94
CA HIS A 33 7.29 -8.63 3.43
C HIS A 33 7.81 -7.29 3.99
N GLY A 34 7.09 -6.65 4.93
CA GLY A 34 7.49 -5.38 5.52
C GLY A 34 7.50 -4.20 4.54
N LEU A 35 6.85 -4.35 3.38
CA LEU A 35 6.80 -3.31 2.34
C LEU A 35 5.78 -2.21 2.66
N VAL A 36 4.82 -2.52 3.52
CA VAL A 36 3.76 -1.63 3.95
C VAL A 36 3.51 -1.84 5.44
N GLU A 37 2.99 -0.83 6.10
CA GLU A 37 2.57 -0.89 7.50
C GLU A 37 1.15 -0.32 7.66
N PRO A 38 0.35 -0.80 8.65
CA PRO A 38 -0.94 -0.21 8.96
C PRO A 38 -0.76 1.27 9.30
N TRP A 39 -1.60 2.12 8.74
CA TRP A 39 -1.58 3.56 9.02
C TRP A 39 -2.62 3.89 10.09
N PHE A 40 -3.90 3.62 9.83
CA PHE A 40 -4.97 3.89 10.79
C PHE A 40 -6.10 2.88 10.66
N SER A 41 -6.71 2.56 11.78
CA SER A 41 -7.95 1.80 11.85
C SER A 41 -9.10 2.74 11.53
N ASN A 42 -9.87 2.45 10.47
CA ASN A 42 -11.07 3.20 10.18
C ASN A 42 -12.20 2.73 11.11
N PRO A 43 -12.70 3.56 12.06
CA PRO A 43 -13.77 3.15 12.97
C PRO A 43 -15.09 2.83 12.25
N VAL A 44 -15.31 3.39 11.05
CA VAL A 44 -16.51 3.15 10.22
C VAL A 44 -16.41 1.82 9.46
N LYS A 45 -15.19 1.34 9.20
CA LYS A 45 -14.90 0.11 8.47
C LYS A 45 -13.74 -0.60 9.17
N PRO A 46 -13.97 -1.26 10.32
CA PRO A 46 -12.88 -1.84 11.13
C PRO A 46 -12.09 -2.93 10.38
N ASN A 47 -12.71 -3.57 9.40
CA ASN A 47 -12.06 -4.58 8.54
C ASN A 47 -11.25 -3.97 7.39
N TRP A 48 -11.21 -2.63 7.25
CA TRP A 48 -10.42 -1.96 6.22
C TRP A 48 -9.09 -1.50 6.80
N ILE A 49 -8.07 -2.33 6.59
CA ILE A 49 -6.70 -1.99 6.92
C ILE A 49 -6.19 -1.02 5.85
N ILE A 50 -6.06 0.25 6.21
CA ILE A 50 -5.39 1.24 5.36
C ILE A 50 -3.91 1.17 5.69
N CYS A 51 -3.09 0.85 4.70
CA CYS A 51 -1.64 0.78 4.85
C CYS A 51 -0.93 1.96 4.17
N LYS A 52 0.27 2.27 4.64
CA LYS A 52 1.22 3.17 3.96
C LYS A 52 2.50 2.41 3.60
N LEU A 53 3.23 2.90 2.60
CA LEU A 53 4.54 2.35 2.21
C LEU A 53 5.58 2.62 3.31
N THR A 54 6.33 1.58 3.66
CA THR A 54 7.56 1.71 4.46
C THR A 54 8.71 2.19 3.57
N ASP A 55 9.84 2.54 4.17
CA ASP A 55 11.06 2.88 3.42
C ASP A 55 11.60 1.70 2.61
N LEU A 56 11.41 0.47 3.09
CA LEU A 56 11.72 -0.74 2.32
C LEU A 56 10.81 -0.82 1.08
N GLY A 57 9.50 -0.66 1.26
CA GLY A 57 8.53 -0.66 0.16
C GLY A 57 8.82 0.41 -0.89
N ARG A 58 9.20 1.62 -0.46
CA ARG A 58 9.61 2.71 -1.38
C ARG A 58 10.84 2.33 -2.19
N ARG A 59 11.86 1.77 -1.55
CA ARG A 59 13.10 1.33 -2.22
C ARG A 59 12.82 0.21 -3.23
N SER A 60 12.09 -0.83 -2.85
CA SER A 60 11.76 -1.96 -3.74
C SER A 60 11.01 -1.52 -5.00
N LEU A 61 10.18 -0.48 -4.92
CA LEU A 61 9.47 0.05 -6.09
C LEU A 61 10.37 0.92 -6.97
N LYS A 62 11.35 1.65 -6.40
CA LYS A 62 12.35 2.38 -7.19
C LYS A 62 13.22 1.42 -7.99
N THR A 63 13.60 0.27 -7.42
CA THR A 63 14.44 -0.73 -8.11
C THR A 63 13.72 -1.42 -9.27
N LYS A 64 12.38 -1.55 -9.23
CA LYS A 64 11.59 -2.19 -10.30
C LYS A 64 11.32 -1.30 -11.53
N ASN A 65 11.67 -0.02 -11.49
CA ASN A 65 11.48 0.91 -12.60
C ASN A 65 12.74 1.08 -13.47
N SER A 66 13.76 0.23 -13.28
CA SER A 66 15.05 0.28 -13.98
C SER A 66 15.42 -1.06 -14.64
N SER A 67 14.43 -1.85 -15.08
CA SER A 67 14.63 -3.06 -15.89
C SER A 67 13.55 -3.19 -16.93
#